data_AF-A0A5E7ZKF4-F1
#
_entry.id   AF-A0A5E7ZKF4-F1
#
_cell.length_a   1.000
_cell.length_b   1.000
_cell.length_c   1.000
_cell.angle_alpha   90.00
_cell.angle_beta   90.00
_cell.angle_gamma   90.00
#
_symmetry.space_group_name_H-M   'P 1'
#
loop_
_entity.id
_entity.type
_entity.pdbx_description
1 polymer ?
#
loop_
_entity_poly.entity_id
_entity_poly.type
_entity_poly.pdbx_seq_one_letter_code
_entity_poly.pdbx_strand_id
1 'polypeptide(L)'
;MVALTDGEIRQAIKLAEANRRERSLPDGEGHGTGRLTLILKPMPKRVTAVWYAVQWRDKKRIKSKVGEYPSLSLANARKIFERDYALPIQRGSSIKVAGDSRPGTVADLFEAYTDALKDAGKPSWKEAKKGLNKIADTLGRNRLAREILPEDVLGVIRPIYDRGKRSMADHVRSYIRSAFSWGLKSENDYRSASPRRFRLTFNPAADIPTEPKVVGTRWLTEEEYVRLYKWLECPDAPVHPPYLRAVRLLMLTGQRVEEIARLHVSQYDRKEQILDWSKTKNTKAHAIPLPSIAVELLESITPNEYGWFFPSATDPSKPVAHGTLYSFMWRVRERGVIPDVTNRDLRRTWKTLAGKAGVSKEIRDRLQNHTLQDVSSKSYDRWNYMPEKRAGMKRWDKFVTALLARKALRLAA
;
A
#
# COMPACT_ATOMS: atom_id res chain seq x y z
N MET A 1 7.21 48.08 28.71
CA MET A 1 6.90 48.68 27.39
C MET A 1 5.82 47.86 26.73
N VAL A 2 4.77 48.56 26.31
CA VAL A 2 3.45 48.05 25.89
C VAL A 2 3.56 47.18 24.62
N ALA A 3 2.69 46.18 24.50
CA ALA A 3 2.51 45.41 23.27
C ALA A 3 2.36 46.33 22.06
N LEU A 4 3.08 46.05 20.97
CA LEU A 4 3.08 46.87 19.76
C LEU A 4 1.64 46.97 19.22
N THR A 5 1.28 48.13 18.67
CA THR A 5 -0.05 48.39 18.08
C THR A 5 0.04 48.69 16.59
N ASP A 6 -1.04 48.44 15.84
CA ASP A 6 -1.12 48.79 14.41
C ASP A 6 -0.95 50.30 14.16
N GLY A 7 -1.37 51.14 15.11
CA GLY A 7 -1.16 52.60 15.06
C GLY A 7 0.33 52.97 15.08
N GLU A 8 1.09 52.39 16.00
CA GLU A 8 2.54 52.61 16.11
C GLU A 8 3.29 52.09 14.88
N ILE A 9 2.88 50.95 14.31
CA ILE A 9 3.46 50.42 13.08
C ILE A 9 3.29 51.41 11.92
N ARG A 10 2.07 51.93 11.72
CA ARG A 10 1.79 52.91 10.65
C ARG A 10 2.59 54.19 10.82
N GLN A 11 2.70 54.71 12.05
CA GLN A 11 3.49 55.90 12.34
C GLN A 11 4.99 55.65 12.09
N ALA A 12 5.50 54.49 12.51
CA ALA A 12 6.89 54.11 12.31
C ALA A 12 7.26 53.91 10.83
N ILE A 13 6.33 53.42 9.99
CA ILE A 13 6.52 53.34 8.53
C ILE A 13 6.69 54.73 7.94
N LYS A 14 5.77 55.67 8.22
CA LYS A 14 5.87 57.06 7.76
C LYS A 14 7.20 57.72 8.18
N LEU A 15 7.61 57.47 9.42
CA LEU A 15 8.89 57.98 9.92
C LEU A 15 10.09 57.36 9.20
N ALA A 16 10.07 56.06 8.92
CA ALA A 16 11.14 55.37 8.20
C ALA A 16 11.23 55.80 6.73
N GLU A 17 10.10 56.15 6.10
CA GLU A 17 10.04 56.76 4.77
C GLU A 17 10.72 58.13 4.77
N ALA A 18 10.39 58.99 5.75
CA ALA A 18 10.90 60.36 5.84
C ALA A 18 12.39 60.44 6.17
N ASN A 19 12.87 59.69 7.16
CA ASN A 19 14.27 59.78 7.64
C ASN A 19 15.22 58.78 6.99
N ARG A 20 14.71 57.86 6.16
CA ARG A 20 15.50 56.83 5.45
C ARG A 20 16.38 55.98 6.36
N ARG A 21 15.99 55.78 7.63
CA ARG A 21 16.70 54.94 8.61
C ARG A 21 15.96 53.65 8.89
N GLU A 22 16.71 52.57 9.06
CA GLU A 22 16.17 51.28 9.52
C GLU A 22 15.62 51.41 10.93
N ARG A 23 14.45 50.82 11.18
CA ARG A 23 13.83 50.77 12.51
C ARG A 23 13.44 49.35 12.88
N SER A 24 13.67 48.98 14.13
CA SER A 24 13.20 47.73 14.71
C SER A 24 12.13 48.06 15.76
N LEU A 25 10.92 47.52 15.58
CA LEU A 25 9.81 47.64 16.52
C LEU A 25 9.64 46.29 17.22
N PRO A 26 10.19 46.12 18.43
CA PRO A 26 9.97 44.90 19.21
C PRO A 26 8.52 44.84 19.73
N ASP A 27 7.93 43.66 19.74
CA ASP A 27 6.62 43.39 20.31
C ASP A 27 6.79 42.58 21.62
N GLY A 28 6.62 43.23 22.77
CA GLY A 28 6.78 42.65 24.11
C GLY A 28 8.15 42.84 24.78
N GLU A 29 8.24 42.43 26.05
CA GLU A 29 9.45 42.53 26.89
C GLU A 29 10.30 41.25 26.88
N GLY A 30 11.60 41.38 27.19
CA GLY A 30 12.50 40.26 27.41
C GLY A 30 13.82 40.35 26.65
N HIS A 31 14.92 40.53 27.38
CA HIS A 31 16.25 40.19 26.90
C HIS A 31 16.48 38.70 27.21
N GLY A 32 16.58 37.86 26.17
CA GLY A 32 17.02 36.44 26.28
C GLY A 32 15.97 35.38 25.89
N THR A 33 14.68 35.60 26.10
CA THR A 33 13.60 34.61 25.88
C THR A 33 12.97 34.63 24.50
N GLY A 34 13.55 35.38 23.56
CA GLY A 34 13.05 35.49 22.19
C GLY A 34 11.81 36.38 22.05
N ARG A 35 11.76 37.22 21.02
CA ARG A 35 10.65 38.17 20.81
C ARG A 35 10.28 38.29 19.33
N LEU A 36 9.03 38.65 19.07
CA LEU A 36 8.59 39.10 17.76
C LEU A 36 9.10 40.53 17.54
N THR A 37 9.60 40.84 16.34
CA THR A 37 10.10 42.18 16.01
C THR A 37 9.76 42.51 14.56
N LEU A 38 9.13 43.65 14.31
CA LEU A 38 8.99 44.20 12.97
C LEU A 38 10.25 44.97 12.61
N ILE A 39 10.90 44.61 11.51
CA ILE A 39 12.04 45.36 10.98
C ILE A 39 11.56 46.13 9.75
N LEU A 40 11.64 47.46 9.84
CA LEU A 40 11.36 48.41 8.78
C LEU A 40 12.67 48.81 8.10
N LYS A 41 12.86 48.44 6.84
CA LYS A 41 14.05 48.79 6.08
C LYS A 41 13.69 49.68 4.90
N PRO A 42 14.21 50.92 4.84
CA PRO A 42 13.98 51.81 3.71
C PRO A 42 14.76 51.32 2.48
N MET A 43 14.04 51.20 1.36
CA MET A 43 14.56 50.87 0.04
C MET A 43 14.36 52.08 -0.90
N PRO A 44 15.04 52.18 -2.05
CA PRO A 44 14.92 53.32 -2.97
C PRO A 44 13.49 53.78 -3.26
N LYS A 45 12.54 52.85 -3.42
CA LYS A 45 11.15 53.15 -3.81
C LYS A 45 10.07 52.83 -2.75
N ARG A 46 10.42 52.22 -1.62
CA ARG A 46 9.46 51.78 -0.58
C ARG A 46 10.14 51.48 0.75
N VAL A 47 9.39 51.33 1.83
CA VAL A 47 9.89 50.69 3.07
C VAL A 47 9.42 49.24 3.09
N THR A 48 10.35 48.29 3.29
CA THR A 48 9.98 46.89 3.53
C THR A 48 9.73 46.69 5.02
N ALA A 49 8.64 46.01 5.36
CA ALA A 49 8.24 45.72 6.73
C ALA A 49 8.15 44.20 6.91
N VAL A 50 9.08 43.63 7.66
CA VAL A 50 9.19 42.16 7.79
C VAL A 50 9.22 41.75 9.25
N TRP A 51 8.35 40.81 9.61
CA TRP A 51 8.29 40.19 10.92
C TRP A 51 9.41 39.18 11.08
N TYR A 52 10.13 39.27 12.21
CA TYR A 52 11.16 38.32 12.60
C TYR A 52 10.92 37.83 14.02
N ALA A 53 11.11 36.52 14.23
CA ALA A 53 11.43 35.97 15.54
C ALA A 53 12.90 36.28 15.83
N VAL A 54 13.18 36.95 16.94
CA VAL A 54 14.53 37.39 17.31
C VAL A 54 14.90 36.78 18.65
N GLN A 55 16.01 36.04 18.71
CA GLN A 55 16.52 35.43 19.94
C GLN A 55 17.97 35.86 20.15
N TRP A 56 18.35 36.07 21.41
CA TRP A 56 19.74 36.28 21.81
C TRP A 56 20.27 34.99 22.42
N ARG A 57 21.34 34.44 21.83
CA ARG A 57 21.99 33.21 22.30
C ARG A 57 23.48 33.34 22.09
N ASP A 58 24.29 32.95 23.07
CA ASP A 58 25.76 33.00 23.01
C ASP A 58 26.31 34.39 22.61
N LYS A 59 25.76 35.45 23.21
CA LYS A 59 26.05 36.86 22.91
C LYS A 59 25.82 37.28 21.44
N LYS A 60 25.18 36.43 20.62
CA LYS A 60 24.83 36.72 19.23
C LYS A 60 23.31 36.84 19.07
N ARG A 61 22.88 37.84 18.30
CA ARG A 61 21.49 38.00 17.88
C ARG A 61 21.23 37.11 16.67
N ILE A 62 20.28 36.18 16.78
CA ILE A 62 19.77 35.38 15.67
C ILE A 62 18.34 35.83 15.32
N LYS A 63 18.00 35.76 14.04
CA LYS A 63 16.68 36.13 13.49
C LYS A 63 16.16 35.06 12.55
N SER A 64 14.85 34.81 12.58
CA SER A 64 14.13 33.93 11.65
C SER A 64 12.93 34.67 11.08
N LYS A 65 12.73 34.64 9.77
CA LYS A 65 11.65 35.39 9.09
C LYS A 65 10.31 34.71 9.39
N VAL A 66 9.34 35.49 9.86
CA VAL A 66 7.97 35.04 10.17
C VAL A 66 7.02 35.38 9.02
N GLY A 67 7.14 36.58 8.43
CA GLY A 67 6.30 37.02 7.32
C GLY A 67 6.47 38.51 7.02
N GLU A 68 5.71 39.05 6.07
CA GLU A 68 5.79 40.46 5.64
C GLU A 68 4.51 41.21 6.01
N TYR A 69 4.64 42.44 6.50
CA TYR A 69 3.51 43.34 6.77
C TYR A 69 3.24 44.21 5.53
N PRO A 70 1.97 44.48 5.15
CA PRO A 70 0.72 44.16 5.86
C PRO A 70 0.11 42.79 5.53
N SER A 71 0.69 42.01 4.60
CA SER A 71 0.16 40.69 4.19
C SER A 71 -0.03 39.72 5.37
N LEU A 72 0.87 39.82 6.36
CA LEU A 72 0.75 39.20 7.67
C LEU A 72 0.52 40.30 8.71
N SER A 73 -0.71 40.40 9.20
CA SER A 73 -1.09 41.34 10.25
C SER A 73 -0.34 41.07 11.55
N LEU A 74 -0.24 42.08 12.42
CA LEU A 74 0.36 41.94 13.75
C LEU A 74 -0.28 40.78 14.54
N ALA A 75 -1.61 40.69 14.55
CA ALA A 75 -2.34 39.64 15.26
C ALA A 75 -1.99 38.23 14.74
N ASN A 76 -1.88 38.05 13.42
CA ASN A 76 -1.49 36.75 12.83
C ASN A 76 -0.01 36.45 13.05
N ALA A 77 0.86 37.47 13.00
CA ALA A 77 2.28 37.32 13.30
C ALA A 77 2.52 36.87 14.75
N ARG A 78 1.72 37.37 15.72
CA ARG A 78 1.74 36.89 17.12
C ARG A 78 1.38 35.41 17.21
N LYS A 79 0.28 34.98 16.58
CA LYS A 79 -0.14 33.57 16.59
C LYS A 79 0.92 32.63 16.02
N ILE A 80 1.56 33.01 14.91
CA ILE A 80 2.65 32.21 14.32
C ILE A 80 3.86 32.20 15.25
N PHE A 81 4.21 33.35 15.83
CA PHE A 81 5.32 33.45 16.77
C PHE A 81 5.11 32.55 18.00
N GLU A 82 3.93 32.59 18.60
CA GLU A 82 3.59 31.76 19.76
C GLU A 82 3.63 30.26 19.43
N ARG A 83 3.01 29.86 18.31
CA ARG A 83 2.95 28.46 17.87
C ARG A 83 4.33 27.89 17.56
N ASP A 84 5.13 28.61 16.75
CA ASP A 84 6.33 28.04 16.12
C ASP A 84 7.62 28.39 16.84
N TYR A 85 7.63 29.45 17.67
CA TYR A 85 8.85 30.01 18.24
C TYR A 85 8.81 30.13 19.77
N ALA A 86 7.69 30.53 20.38
CA ALA A 86 7.65 30.77 21.83
C ALA A 86 7.94 29.50 22.67
N LEU A 87 7.26 28.38 22.37
CA LEU A 87 7.46 27.11 23.08
C LEU A 87 8.89 26.55 22.94
N PRO A 88 9.49 26.48 21.72
CA PRO A 88 10.90 26.09 21.58
C PRO A 88 11.87 26.99 22.33
N ILE A 89 11.65 28.32 22.34
CA ILE A 89 12.56 29.24 23.01
C ILE A 89 12.48 29.11 24.53
N GLN A 90 11.28 28.95 25.10
CA GLN A 90 11.10 28.68 26.53
C GLN A 90 11.83 27.40 26.98
N ARG A 91 11.93 26.40 26.09
CA ARG A 91 12.67 25.15 26.31
C ARG A 91 14.16 25.23 25.99
N GLY A 92 14.72 26.42 25.76
CA GLY A 92 16.15 26.63 25.48
C GLY A 92 16.61 26.24 24.06
N SER A 93 15.68 25.96 23.14
CA SER A 93 16.00 25.62 21.75
C SER A 93 16.30 26.87 20.92
N SER A 94 17.13 26.72 19.87
CA SER A 94 17.48 27.79 18.94
C SER A 94 16.36 28.04 17.93
N ILE A 95 15.99 29.31 17.68
CA ILE A 95 15.01 29.68 16.64
C ILE A 95 15.46 29.31 15.22
N LYS A 96 16.74 29.01 15.00
CA LYS A 96 17.25 28.51 13.71
C LYS A 96 16.95 27.03 13.49
N VAL A 97 16.72 26.25 14.54
CA VAL A 97 16.21 24.87 14.44
C VAL A 97 14.71 24.88 14.15
N ALA A 98 14.00 25.91 14.64
CA ALA A 98 12.57 26.12 14.38
C ALA A 98 12.28 26.69 12.97
N GLY A 99 13.23 27.41 12.36
CA GLY A 99 13.14 27.83 10.96
C GLY A 99 13.50 26.68 10.01
N ASP A 100 12.46 25.99 9.51
CA ASP A 100 12.45 25.01 8.41
C ASP A 100 13.75 24.96 7.58
N SER A 101 14.64 24.01 7.86
CA SER A 101 15.79 23.80 6.99
C SER A 101 15.37 23.19 5.66
N ARG A 102 14.27 22.40 5.60
CA ARG A 102 13.51 22.02 4.39
C ARG A 102 12.07 21.61 4.77
N PRO A 103 11.03 22.42 4.48
CA PRO A 103 9.66 22.01 4.73
C PRO A 103 9.32 20.81 3.85
N GLY A 104 8.78 19.74 4.44
CA GLY A 104 8.44 18.53 3.71
C GLY A 104 7.21 18.72 2.81
N THR A 105 7.37 18.45 1.52
CA THR A 105 6.29 18.49 0.53
C THR A 105 5.51 17.17 0.50
N VAL A 106 4.37 17.14 -0.20
CA VAL A 106 3.60 15.91 -0.47
C VAL A 106 4.47 14.86 -1.17
N ALA A 107 5.26 15.26 -2.17
CA ALA A 107 6.15 14.35 -2.87
C ALA A 107 7.22 13.77 -1.92
N ASP A 108 7.83 14.60 -1.08
CA ASP A 108 8.83 14.15 -0.11
C ASP A 108 8.23 13.13 0.87
N LEU A 109 7.00 13.36 1.36
CA LEU A 109 6.32 12.46 2.30
C LEU A 109 6.06 11.11 1.66
N PHE A 110 5.54 11.10 0.44
CA PHE A 110 5.18 9.88 -0.27
C PHE A 110 6.42 9.09 -0.69
N GLU A 111 7.46 9.77 -1.16
CA GLU A 111 8.74 9.13 -1.49
C GLU A 111 9.36 8.49 -0.25
N ALA A 112 9.50 9.25 0.84
CA ALA A 112 10.07 8.75 2.08
C ALA A 112 9.29 7.57 2.66
N TYR A 113 7.95 7.60 2.60
CA TYR A 113 7.13 6.46 2.99
C TYR A 113 7.39 5.23 2.11
N THR A 114 7.47 5.40 0.79
CA THR A 114 7.70 4.28 -0.12
C THR A 114 9.10 3.70 0.00
N ASP A 115 10.10 4.53 0.28
CA ASP A 115 11.45 4.09 0.56
C ASP A 115 11.52 3.35 1.89
N ALA A 116 10.82 3.83 2.93
CA ALA A 116 10.70 3.10 4.19
C ALA A 116 10.04 1.71 4.02
N LEU A 117 9.03 1.58 3.14
CA LEU A 117 8.47 0.26 2.78
C LEU A 117 9.50 -0.63 2.08
N LYS A 118 10.30 -0.06 1.18
CA LYS A 118 11.35 -0.77 0.44
C LYS A 118 12.45 -1.26 1.39
N ASP A 119 12.91 -0.41 2.29
CA ASP A 119 13.93 -0.71 3.30
C ASP A 119 13.44 -1.77 4.28
N ALA A 120 12.15 -1.75 4.62
CA ALA A 120 11.49 -2.81 5.39
C ALA A 120 11.24 -4.11 4.59
N GLY A 121 11.70 -4.20 3.34
CA GLY A 121 11.55 -5.37 2.47
C GLY A 121 10.11 -5.68 2.05
N LYS A 122 9.18 -4.72 2.14
CA LYS A 122 7.76 -4.93 1.83
C LYS A 122 7.55 -4.91 0.31
N PRO A 123 7.13 -6.02 -0.34
CA PRO A 123 7.00 -6.08 -1.80
C PRO A 123 6.00 -5.05 -2.38
N SER A 124 5.02 -4.63 -1.57
CA SER A 124 4.01 -3.63 -1.92
C SER A 124 4.56 -2.22 -2.18
N TRP A 125 5.84 -1.95 -1.89
CA TRP A 125 6.43 -0.62 -2.08
C TRP A 125 6.31 -0.12 -3.52
N LYS A 126 6.43 -1.02 -4.52
CA LYS A 126 6.36 -0.67 -5.95
C LYS A 126 4.98 -0.13 -6.33
N GLU A 127 3.93 -0.82 -5.89
CA GLU A 127 2.54 -0.46 -6.17
C GLU A 127 2.12 0.77 -5.38
N ALA A 128 2.57 0.88 -4.13
CA ALA A 128 2.39 2.08 -3.31
C ALA A 128 3.05 3.30 -3.97
N LYS A 129 4.31 3.18 -4.45
CA LYS A 129 5.02 4.27 -5.13
C LYS A 129 4.31 4.71 -6.41
N LYS A 130 3.86 3.77 -7.23
CA LYS A 130 3.09 4.08 -8.44
C LYS A 130 1.77 4.79 -8.12
N GLY A 131 1.04 4.31 -7.13
CA GLY A 131 -0.23 4.92 -6.70
C GLY A 131 -0.05 6.31 -6.13
N LEU A 132 0.87 6.45 -5.17
CA LEU A 132 1.18 7.71 -4.50
C LEU A 132 1.75 8.77 -5.44
N ASN A 133 2.54 8.39 -6.44
CA ASN A 133 3.00 9.36 -7.46
C ASN A 133 1.83 10.01 -8.20
N LYS A 134 0.84 9.22 -8.66
CA LYS A 134 -0.36 9.76 -9.31
C LYS A 134 -1.19 10.65 -8.37
N ILE A 135 -1.26 10.26 -7.10
CA ILE A 135 -1.95 11.05 -6.07
C ILE A 135 -1.22 12.37 -5.85
N ALA A 136 0.12 12.38 -5.79
CA ALA A 136 0.91 13.59 -5.65
C ALA A 136 0.75 14.54 -6.84
N ASP A 137 0.62 14.01 -8.06
CA ASP A 137 0.34 14.82 -9.25
C ASP A 137 -1.01 15.53 -9.15
N THR A 138 -1.99 14.93 -8.46
CA THR A 138 -3.33 15.52 -8.25
C THR A 138 -3.36 16.46 -7.06
N LEU A 139 -2.75 16.08 -5.93
CA LEU A 139 -2.71 16.90 -4.71
C LEU A 139 -1.79 18.11 -4.86
N GLY A 140 -0.82 18.07 -5.77
CA GLY A 140 0.23 19.07 -5.94
C GLY A 140 1.53 18.64 -5.26
N ARG A 141 2.49 18.14 -6.05
CA ARG A 141 3.77 17.57 -5.55
C ARG A 141 4.53 18.48 -4.60
N ASN A 142 4.55 19.78 -4.91
CA ASN A 142 5.31 20.79 -4.18
C ASN A 142 4.52 21.46 -3.05
N ARG A 143 3.23 21.14 -2.87
CA ARG A 143 2.46 21.63 -1.72
C ARG A 143 3.05 21.05 -0.44
N LEU A 144 2.96 21.81 0.64
CA LEU A 144 3.45 21.35 1.94
C LEU A 144 2.53 20.23 2.44
N ALA A 145 3.12 19.14 2.93
CA ALA A 145 2.34 18.00 3.40
C ALA A 145 1.39 18.39 4.56
N ARG A 146 1.83 19.31 5.43
CA ARG A 146 1.05 19.85 6.56
C ARG A 146 -0.16 20.71 6.17
N GLU A 147 -0.26 21.13 4.91
CA GLU A 147 -1.36 21.96 4.41
C GLU A 147 -2.45 21.15 3.70
N ILE A 148 -2.29 19.83 3.59
CA ILE A 148 -3.29 18.96 2.99
C ILE A 148 -4.43 18.74 3.98
N LEU A 149 -5.64 19.07 3.56
CA LEU A 149 -6.87 18.93 4.34
C LEU A 149 -7.70 17.73 3.87
N PRO A 150 -8.70 17.27 4.64
CA PRO A 150 -9.60 16.19 4.21
C PRO A 150 -10.29 16.48 2.88
N GLU A 151 -10.64 17.74 2.60
CA GLU A 151 -11.30 18.17 1.36
C GLU A 151 -10.42 17.94 0.13
N ASP A 152 -9.11 18.16 0.25
CA ASP A 152 -8.14 17.85 -0.81
C ASP A 152 -8.15 16.35 -1.12
N VAL A 153 -8.19 15.52 -0.07
CA VAL A 153 -8.21 14.06 -0.21
C VAL A 153 -9.52 13.59 -0.85
N LEU A 154 -10.65 14.18 -0.46
CA LEU A 154 -11.95 13.93 -1.11
C LEU A 154 -11.92 14.32 -2.59
N GLY A 155 -11.26 15.42 -2.96
CA GLY A 155 -11.07 15.85 -4.35
C GLY A 155 -10.34 14.80 -5.21
N VAL A 156 -9.45 14.00 -4.61
CA VAL A 156 -8.77 12.88 -5.31
C VAL A 156 -9.68 11.65 -5.40
N ILE A 157 -10.39 11.32 -4.31
CA ILE A 157 -11.16 10.08 -4.18
C ILE A 157 -12.48 10.15 -4.96
N ARG A 158 -13.21 11.27 -4.86
CA ARG A 158 -14.57 11.41 -5.36
C ARG A 158 -14.71 11.15 -6.87
N PRO A 159 -13.82 11.66 -7.74
CA PRO A 159 -13.89 11.34 -9.17
C PRO A 159 -13.71 9.84 -9.47
N ILE A 160 -12.96 9.11 -8.66
CA ILE A 160 -12.80 7.64 -8.81
C ILE A 160 -14.08 6.93 -8.41
N TYR A 161 -14.70 7.37 -7.32
CA TYR A 161 -15.96 6.86 -6.83
C TYR A 161 -17.10 7.07 -7.83
N ASP A 162 -17.24 8.29 -8.37
CA ASP A 162 -18.34 8.65 -9.30
C ASP A 162 -18.26 7.88 -10.62
N ARG A 163 -17.07 7.40 -11.02
CA ARG A 163 -16.89 6.44 -12.13
C ARG A 163 -17.29 4.99 -11.79
N GLY A 164 -17.89 4.75 -10.63
CA GLY A 164 -18.28 3.43 -10.14
C GLY A 164 -17.13 2.56 -9.63
N LYS A 165 -15.90 3.08 -9.49
CA LYS A 165 -14.72 2.30 -9.08
C LYS A 165 -14.50 2.32 -7.56
N ARG A 166 -15.50 1.90 -6.79
CA ARG A 166 -15.53 1.98 -5.31
C ARG A 166 -14.30 1.37 -4.64
N SER A 167 -13.93 0.14 -4.99
CA SER A 167 -12.74 -0.52 -4.40
C SER A 167 -11.44 0.22 -4.70
N MET A 168 -11.33 0.88 -5.85
CA MET A 168 -10.15 1.69 -6.17
C MET A 168 -10.13 3.00 -5.38
N ALA A 169 -11.30 3.60 -5.17
CA ALA A 169 -11.45 4.80 -4.34
C ALA A 169 -10.98 4.55 -2.90
N ASP A 170 -11.41 3.44 -2.28
CA ASP A 170 -10.93 3.05 -0.94
C ASP A 170 -9.44 2.69 -0.93
N HIS A 171 -8.92 2.09 -2.01
CA HIS A 171 -7.49 1.79 -2.12
C HIS A 171 -6.63 3.06 -2.15
N VAL A 172 -7.06 4.10 -2.88
CA VAL A 172 -6.41 5.42 -2.91
C VAL A 172 -6.45 6.08 -1.53
N ARG A 173 -7.61 6.07 -0.87
CA ARG A 173 -7.75 6.54 0.52
C ARG A 173 -6.76 5.85 1.46
N SER A 174 -6.63 4.52 1.34
CA SER A 174 -5.72 3.70 2.15
C SER A 174 -4.25 4.09 1.96
N TYR A 175 -3.82 4.37 0.72
CA TYR A 175 -2.46 4.85 0.46
C TYR A 175 -2.18 6.20 1.12
N ILE A 176 -3.08 7.18 0.96
CA ILE A 176 -2.94 8.50 1.58
C ILE A 176 -2.90 8.35 3.10
N ARG A 177 -3.87 7.63 3.67
CA ARG A 177 -3.93 7.37 5.12
C ARG A 177 -2.65 6.72 5.64
N SER A 178 -2.08 5.75 4.91
CA SER A 178 -0.88 5.06 5.34
C SER A 178 0.36 5.95 5.28
N ALA A 179 0.52 6.74 4.22
CA ALA A 179 1.64 7.66 4.07
C ALA A 179 1.63 8.76 5.14
N PHE A 180 0.48 9.39 5.39
CA PHE A 180 0.36 10.41 6.44
C PHE A 180 0.48 9.83 7.86
N SER A 181 -0.04 8.62 8.10
CA SER A 181 0.18 7.93 9.39
C SER A 181 1.65 7.59 9.62
N TRP A 182 2.36 7.18 8.58
CA TRP A 182 3.80 6.96 8.65
C TRP A 182 4.53 8.28 8.89
N GLY A 183 4.17 9.35 8.18
CA GLY A 183 4.73 10.69 8.36
C GLY A 183 4.69 11.14 9.82
N LEU A 184 3.50 11.12 10.44
CA LEU A 184 3.28 11.46 11.85
C LEU A 184 4.19 10.67 12.83
N LYS A 185 4.44 9.40 12.55
CA LYS A 185 5.28 8.53 13.39
C LYS A 185 6.77 8.77 13.11
N SER A 186 7.14 8.91 11.85
CA SER A 186 8.52 9.04 11.39
C SER A 186 9.23 10.28 11.95
N GLU A 187 8.49 11.36 12.21
CA GLU A 187 9.05 12.57 12.83
C GLU A 187 9.44 12.40 14.30
N ASN A 188 8.81 11.43 14.98
CA ASN A 188 9.10 11.08 16.36
C ASN A 188 9.99 9.83 16.48
N ASP A 189 10.44 9.28 15.35
CA ASP A 189 11.33 8.13 15.35
C ASP A 189 12.76 8.58 15.66
N TYR A 190 13.23 8.23 16.85
CA TYR A 190 14.58 8.51 17.33
C TYR A 190 15.69 7.87 16.48
N ARG A 191 15.34 6.92 15.60
CA ARG A 191 16.26 6.26 14.66
C ARG A 191 16.36 7.00 13.32
N SER A 192 15.45 7.93 13.05
CA SER A 192 15.39 8.66 11.79
C SER A 192 16.34 9.85 11.80
N ALA A 193 17.35 9.81 10.92
CA ALA A 193 18.27 10.92 10.68
C ALA A 193 17.79 11.87 9.57
N SER A 194 16.54 11.73 9.09
CA SER A 194 16.06 12.55 7.97
C SER A 194 16.15 14.03 8.31
N PRO A 195 16.73 14.87 7.44
CA PRO A 195 16.77 16.32 7.65
C PRO A 195 15.43 17.01 7.35
N ARG A 196 14.49 16.31 6.68
CA ARG A 196 13.17 16.85 6.35
C ARG A 196 12.22 16.72 7.53
N ARG A 197 11.43 17.77 7.77
CA ARG A 197 10.35 17.78 8.77
C ARG A 197 9.06 18.16 8.03
N PHE A 198 8.07 17.28 8.11
CA PHE A 198 6.73 17.48 7.58
C PHE A 198 5.88 18.36 8.53
N ARG A 199 6.11 18.25 9.85
CA ARG A 199 5.34 18.87 10.94
C ARG A 199 3.84 18.57 10.82
N LEU A 200 3.51 17.30 10.61
CA LEU A 200 2.12 16.88 10.52
C LEU A 200 1.48 16.93 11.91
N THR A 201 0.28 17.52 12.01
CA THR A 201 -0.49 17.58 13.26
C THR A 201 -1.65 16.58 13.26
N PHE A 202 -2.11 16.16 12.10
CA PHE A 202 -3.16 15.16 11.92
C PHE A 202 -2.98 14.42 10.59
N ASN A 203 -3.81 13.42 10.35
CA ASN A 203 -3.85 12.68 9.08
C ASN A 203 -5.15 13.04 8.33
N PRO A 204 -5.07 13.66 7.13
CA PRO A 204 -6.24 14.17 6.41
C PRO A 204 -7.16 13.07 5.88
N ALA A 205 -6.70 11.81 5.84
CA ALA A 205 -7.50 10.67 5.42
C ALA A 205 -8.00 9.82 6.60
N ALA A 206 -7.88 10.32 7.84
CA ALA A 206 -8.16 9.50 9.02
C ALA A 206 -9.64 9.18 9.21
N ASP A 207 -10.48 10.21 9.09
CA ASP A 207 -11.91 10.13 9.36
C ASP A 207 -12.73 9.92 8.07
N ILE A 208 -12.04 9.70 6.94
CA ILE A 208 -12.70 9.35 5.69
C ILE A 208 -13.15 7.87 5.77
N PRO A 209 -14.46 7.58 5.61
CA PRO A 209 -15.00 6.23 5.72
C PRO A 209 -14.36 5.24 4.74
N THR A 210 -14.34 3.96 5.12
CA THR A 210 -13.95 2.85 4.26
C THR A 210 -15.13 2.38 3.42
N GLU A 211 -14.89 1.96 2.19
CA GLU A 211 -15.90 1.19 1.46
C GLU A 211 -16.07 -0.21 2.05
N PRO A 212 -17.32 -0.73 2.10
CA PRO A 212 -17.55 -2.10 2.55
C PRO A 212 -16.84 -3.09 1.62
N LYS A 213 -16.14 -4.06 2.22
CA LYS A 213 -15.48 -5.12 1.45
C LYS A 213 -16.54 -6.03 0.83
N VAL A 214 -16.60 -6.06 -0.50
CA VAL A 214 -17.42 -7.04 -1.22
C VAL A 214 -16.79 -8.43 -1.06
N VAL A 215 -17.37 -9.26 -0.21
CA VAL A 215 -16.94 -10.64 -0.01
C VAL A 215 -17.52 -11.49 -1.13
N GLY A 216 -16.67 -11.95 -2.06
CA GLY A 216 -17.13 -12.87 -3.11
C GLY A 216 -17.59 -14.22 -2.53
N THR A 217 -18.78 -14.64 -2.92
CA THR A 217 -19.47 -15.87 -2.44
C THR A 217 -19.52 -16.98 -3.48
N ARG A 218 -19.13 -16.69 -4.73
CA ARG A 218 -19.20 -17.62 -5.86
C ARG A 218 -18.21 -18.78 -5.72
N TRP A 219 -18.70 -19.98 -6.03
CA TRP A 219 -17.95 -21.23 -6.19
C TRP A 219 -18.69 -22.11 -7.21
N LEU A 220 -17.99 -22.99 -7.95
CA LEU A 220 -18.60 -23.83 -8.99
C LEU A 220 -19.32 -25.05 -8.42
N THR A 221 -20.50 -25.38 -8.95
CA THR A 221 -21.15 -26.67 -8.67
C THR A 221 -20.29 -27.83 -9.20
N GLU A 222 -20.63 -29.06 -8.83
CA GLU A 222 -19.97 -30.26 -9.34
C GLU A 222 -20.05 -30.35 -10.87
N GLU A 223 -21.20 -30.03 -11.45
CA GLU A 223 -21.43 -30.05 -12.90
C GLU A 223 -20.62 -28.98 -13.61
N GLU A 224 -20.54 -27.79 -13.04
CA GLU A 224 -19.74 -26.68 -13.56
C GLU A 224 -18.23 -26.98 -13.44
N TYR A 225 -17.80 -27.58 -12.33
CA TYR A 225 -16.42 -28.02 -12.13
C TYR A 225 -16.02 -29.04 -13.19
N VAL A 226 -16.83 -30.08 -13.41
CA VAL A 226 -16.56 -31.11 -14.42
C VAL A 226 -16.58 -30.49 -15.82
N ARG A 227 -17.56 -29.64 -16.13
CA ARG A 227 -17.67 -28.96 -17.43
C ARG A 227 -16.40 -28.16 -17.72
N LEU A 228 -15.97 -27.32 -16.78
CA LEU A 228 -14.75 -26.53 -16.93
C LEU A 228 -13.53 -27.42 -17.10
N TYR A 229 -13.36 -28.40 -16.22
CA TYR A 229 -12.18 -29.25 -16.22
C TYR A 229 -12.05 -30.03 -17.55
N LYS A 230 -13.16 -30.56 -18.08
CA LYS A 230 -13.18 -31.26 -19.37
C LYS A 230 -12.92 -30.33 -20.55
N TRP A 231 -13.46 -29.12 -20.54
CA TRP A 231 -13.14 -28.13 -21.57
C TRP A 231 -11.65 -27.72 -21.53
N LEU A 232 -11.03 -27.66 -20.34
CA LEU A 232 -9.60 -27.41 -20.22
C LEU A 232 -8.72 -28.58 -20.70
N GLU A 233 -9.26 -29.81 -20.74
CA GLU A 233 -8.58 -30.98 -21.33
C GLU A 233 -8.59 -30.93 -22.85
N CYS A 234 -9.72 -30.54 -23.43
CA CYS A 234 -9.93 -30.49 -24.87
C CYS A 234 -10.70 -29.21 -25.21
N PRO A 235 -10.01 -28.06 -25.34
CA PRO A 235 -10.68 -26.82 -25.72
C PRO A 235 -11.12 -26.88 -27.18
N ASP A 236 -12.26 -26.29 -27.47
CA ASP A 236 -12.84 -26.14 -28.81
C ASP A 236 -12.18 -25.01 -29.62
N ALA A 237 -11.02 -24.51 -29.19
CA ALA A 237 -10.23 -23.51 -29.90
C ALA A 237 -8.75 -23.55 -29.50
N PRO A 238 -7.85 -23.02 -30.36
CA PRO A 238 -6.44 -22.86 -30.02
C PRO A 238 -6.25 -21.98 -28.79
N VAL A 239 -5.64 -22.55 -27.75
CA VAL A 239 -5.26 -21.85 -26.52
C VAL A 239 -3.84 -22.26 -26.19
N HIS A 240 -3.01 -21.31 -25.72
CA HIS A 240 -1.66 -21.60 -25.24
C HIS A 240 -1.71 -22.67 -24.14
N PRO A 241 -1.16 -23.89 -24.35
CA PRO A 241 -1.36 -25.02 -23.45
C PRO A 241 -1.01 -24.79 -21.97
N PRO A 242 0.05 -24.02 -21.63
CA PRO A 242 0.32 -23.62 -20.25
C PRO A 242 -0.86 -23.01 -19.49
N TYR A 243 -1.75 -22.26 -20.16
CA TYR A 243 -2.88 -21.63 -19.50
C TYR A 243 -3.92 -22.66 -19.03
N LEU A 244 -4.24 -23.62 -19.91
CA LEU A 244 -5.15 -24.72 -19.64
C LEU A 244 -4.64 -25.56 -18.46
N ARG A 245 -3.36 -25.93 -18.53
CA ARG A 245 -2.69 -26.78 -17.53
C ARG A 245 -2.57 -26.09 -16.17
N ALA A 246 -2.23 -24.79 -16.14
CA ALA A 246 -2.16 -24.02 -14.90
C ALA A 246 -3.53 -23.92 -14.21
N VAL A 247 -4.61 -23.70 -14.96
CA VAL A 247 -5.96 -23.64 -14.40
C VAL A 247 -6.43 -25.02 -13.90
N ARG A 248 -6.13 -26.11 -14.63
CA ARG A 248 -6.40 -27.48 -14.15
C ARG A 248 -5.68 -27.75 -12.83
N LEU A 249 -4.38 -27.42 -12.73
CA LEU A 249 -3.63 -27.61 -11.50
C LEU A 249 -4.18 -26.76 -10.34
N LEU A 250 -4.63 -25.53 -10.63
CA LEU A 250 -5.31 -24.67 -9.64
C LEU A 250 -6.61 -25.30 -9.12
N MET A 251 -7.42 -25.90 -10.00
CA MET A 251 -8.65 -26.59 -9.64
C MET A 251 -8.39 -27.82 -8.76
N LEU A 252 -7.34 -28.59 -9.07
CA LEU A 252 -6.98 -29.80 -8.34
C LEU A 252 -6.35 -29.53 -6.97
N THR A 253 -5.61 -28.44 -6.82
CA THR A 253 -4.81 -28.17 -5.61
C THR A 253 -5.38 -27.07 -4.73
N GLY A 254 -6.24 -26.20 -5.28
CA GLY A 254 -6.81 -25.06 -4.58
C GLY A 254 -5.78 -24.01 -4.14
N GLN A 255 -4.58 -23.97 -4.75
CA GLN A 255 -3.52 -23.03 -4.34
C GLN A 255 -3.75 -21.60 -4.86
N ARG A 256 -2.86 -20.64 -4.54
CA ARG A 256 -3.02 -19.29 -5.08
C ARG A 256 -2.65 -19.31 -6.56
N VAL A 257 -3.39 -18.54 -7.37
CA VAL A 257 -3.13 -18.43 -8.81
C VAL A 257 -1.70 -18.00 -9.11
N GLU A 258 -1.11 -17.13 -8.28
CA GLU A 258 0.27 -16.70 -8.45
C GLU A 258 1.30 -17.78 -8.10
N GLU A 259 1.03 -18.61 -7.08
CA GLU A 259 1.88 -19.75 -6.71
C GLU A 259 1.91 -20.79 -7.81
N ILE A 260 0.74 -21.10 -8.41
CA ILE A 260 0.64 -22.04 -9.53
C ILE A 260 1.21 -21.46 -10.82
N ALA A 261 0.90 -20.21 -11.15
CA ALA A 261 1.38 -19.56 -12.37
C ALA A 261 2.91 -19.52 -12.44
N ARG A 262 3.58 -19.37 -11.29
CA ARG A 262 5.05 -19.32 -11.17
C ARG A 262 5.66 -20.65 -10.73
N LEU A 263 4.99 -21.77 -11.00
CA LEU A 263 5.51 -23.08 -10.60
C LEU A 263 6.80 -23.41 -11.37
N HIS A 264 7.88 -23.58 -10.61
CA HIS A 264 9.21 -23.93 -11.10
C HIS A 264 9.56 -25.38 -10.76
N VAL A 265 10.39 -26.03 -11.58
CA VAL A 265 10.84 -27.42 -11.39
C VAL A 265 11.43 -27.68 -10.00
N SER A 266 12.13 -26.69 -9.42
CA SER A 266 12.72 -26.81 -8.07
C SER A 266 11.70 -26.88 -6.92
N GLN A 267 10.42 -26.61 -7.20
CA GLN A 267 9.32 -26.64 -6.23
C GLN A 267 8.51 -27.93 -6.31
N TYR A 268 8.72 -28.77 -7.33
CA TYR A 268 8.05 -30.05 -7.46
C TYR A 268 8.99 -31.18 -7.05
N ASP A 269 8.65 -31.88 -5.96
CA ASP A 269 9.33 -33.11 -5.58
C ASP A 269 8.55 -34.31 -6.14
N ARG A 270 9.09 -34.86 -7.22
CA ARG A 270 8.54 -36.01 -7.93
C ARG A 270 8.46 -37.27 -7.06
N LYS A 271 9.47 -37.50 -6.20
CA LYS A 271 9.55 -38.70 -5.37
C LYS A 271 8.49 -38.66 -4.28
N GLU A 272 8.36 -37.51 -3.63
CA GLU A 272 7.40 -37.30 -2.54
C GLU A 272 6.00 -36.92 -3.02
N GLN A 273 5.84 -36.62 -4.32
CA GLN A 273 4.61 -36.13 -4.95
C GLN A 273 4.05 -34.90 -4.23
N ILE A 274 4.92 -33.92 -3.97
CA ILE A 274 4.56 -32.68 -3.27
C ILE A 274 4.94 -31.44 -4.08
N LEU A 275 4.22 -30.35 -3.84
CA LEU A 275 4.68 -29.00 -4.18
C LEU A 275 5.17 -28.30 -2.91
N ASP A 276 6.34 -27.67 -2.99
CA ASP A 276 6.98 -26.98 -1.88
C ASP A 276 7.45 -25.57 -2.28
N TRP A 277 6.87 -24.55 -1.64
CA TRP A 277 7.22 -23.14 -1.84
C TRP A 277 8.23 -22.60 -0.80
N SER A 278 8.76 -23.46 0.09
CA SER A 278 9.72 -23.07 1.14
C SER A 278 11.03 -22.51 0.59
N LYS A 279 11.44 -22.89 -0.63
CA LYS A 279 12.74 -22.55 -1.23
C LYS A 279 12.82 -21.15 -1.87
N THR A 280 11.71 -20.40 -2.01
CA THR A 280 11.64 -19.17 -2.84
C THR A 280 11.48 -17.83 -2.09
N LYS A 281 11.95 -17.74 -0.84
CA LYS A 281 12.08 -16.48 -0.04
C LYS A 281 10.79 -16.01 0.67
N ASN A 282 10.92 -15.82 1.99
CA ASN A 282 10.05 -15.14 2.97
C ASN A 282 8.74 -15.80 3.48
N THR A 283 8.85 -16.30 4.72
CA THR A 283 7.95 -16.12 5.88
C THR A 283 6.85 -17.13 6.24
N LYS A 284 6.74 -18.29 5.57
CA LYS A 284 6.21 -19.56 6.14
C LYS A 284 6.41 -20.69 5.13
N ALA A 285 7.13 -21.74 5.50
CA ALA A 285 7.26 -22.93 4.65
C ALA A 285 5.87 -23.51 4.37
N HIS A 286 5.57 -23.75 3.10
CA HIS A 286 4.29 -24.32 2.68
C HIS A 286 4.56 -25.43 1.68
N ALA A 287 4.22 -26.65 2.09
CA ALA A 287 4.26 -27.82 1.24
C ALA A 287 2.90 -28.54 1.29
N ILE A 288 2.49 -29.06 0.14
CA ILE A 288 1.25 -29.84 -0.02
C ILE A 288 1.53 -31.14 -0.78
N PRO A 289 0.87 -32.24 -0.39
CA PRO A 289 0.79 -33.42 -1.25
C PRO A 289 -0.14 -33.15 -2.43
N LEU A 290 0.10 -33.84 -3.54
CA LEU A 290 -0.70 -33.73 -4.75
C LEU A 290 -1.72 -34.88 -4.87
N PRO A 291 -2.92 -34.63 -5.42
CA PRO A 291 -3.79 -35.71 -5.90
C PRO A 291 -3.16 -36.37 -7.14
N SER A 292 -3.52 -37.63 -7.42
CA SER A 292 -2.91 -38.43 -8.49
C SER A 292 -3.04 -37.76 -9.86
N ILE A 293 -4.21 -37.20 -10.16
CA ILE A 293 -4.49 -36.48 -11.41
C ILE A 293 -3.57 -35.26 -11.57
N ALA A 294 -3.19 -34.59 -10.47
CA ALA A 294 -2.26 -33.45 -10.54
C ALA A 294 -0.82 -33.93 -10.78
N VAL A 295 -0.43 -35.07 -10.21
CA VAL A 295 0.86 -35.71 -10.50
C VAL A 295 0.91 -36.07 -11.99
N GLU A 296 -0.07 -36.81 -12.49
CA GLU A 296 -0.17 -37.18 -13.92
C GLU A 296 -0.08 -35.96 -14.84
N LEU A 297 -0.78 -34.87 -14.49
CA LEU A 297 -0.72 -33.62 -15.24
C LEU A 297 0.69 -33.03 -15.25
N LEU A 298 1.37 -32.94 -14.10
CA LEU A 298 2.73 -32.39 -14.04
C LEU A 298 3.73 -33.28 -14.77
N GLU A 299 3.61 -34.59 -14.64
CA GLU A 299 4.46 -35.58 -15.30
C GLU A 299 4.29 -35.57 -16.83
N SER A 300 3.12 -35.17 -17.33
CA SER A 300 2.88 -34.97 -18.77
C SER A 300 3.52 -33.70 -19.35
N ILE A 301 4.13 -32.86 -18.51
CA ILE A 301 4.70 -31.57 -18.89
C ILE A 301 6.22 -31.64 -18.74
N THR A 302 6.94 -31.48 -19.84
CA THR A 302 8.37 -31.14 -19.79
C THR A 302 8.50 -29.65 -19.46
N PRO A 303 9.08 -29.26 -18.31
CA PRO A 303 9.39 -27.85 -18.06
C PRO A 303 10.30 -27.30 -19.15
N ASN A 304 10.21 -26.00 -19.43
CA ASN A 304 11.08 -25.40 -20.42
C ASN A 304 12.54 -25.26 -19.91
N GLU A 305 13.45 -24.77 -20.75
CA GLU A 305 14.87 -24.60 -20.42
C GLU A 305 15.12 -23.73 -19.17
N TYR A 306 14.18 -22.85 -18.81
CA TYR A 306 14.24 -22.00 -17.62
C TYR A 306 13.56 -22.62 -16.39
N GLY A 307 13.14 -23.89 -16.49
CA GLY A 307 12.52 -24.64 -15.41
C GLY A 307 11.05 -24.31 -15.14
N TRP A 308 10.37 -23.58 -16.02
CA TRP A 308 8.95 -23.23 -15.83
C TRP A 308 8.01 -24.31 -16.38
N PHE A 309 7.04 -24.74 -15.57
CA PHE A 309 5.93 -25.58 -16.04
C PHE A 309 4.94 -24.79 -16.91
N PHE A 310 4.78 -23.50 -16.62
CA PHE A 310 3.82 -22.63 -17.29
C PHE A 310 4.48 -21.35 -17.82
N PRO A 311 5.30 -21.45 -18.88
CA PRO A 311 5.97 -20.28 -19.44
C PRO A 311 4.99 -19.30 -20.10
N SER A 312 5.36 -18.01 -20.11
CA SER A 312 4.62 -16.98 -20.83
C SER A 312 4.63 -17.26 -22.33
N ALA A 313 3.52 -16.94 -23.01
CA ALA A 313 3.40 -17.08 -24.46
C ALA A 313 4.27 -16.06 -25.22
N THR A 314 4.56 -14.91 -24.59
CA THR A 314 5.31 -13.82 -25.24
C THR A 314 6.80 -13.81 -24.88
N ASP A 315 7.18 -14.44 -23.77
CA ASP A 315 8.55 -14.46 -23.26
C ASP A 315 8.78 -15.75 -22.46
N PRO A 316 9.27 -16.83 -23.11
CA PRO A 316 9.46 -18.12 -22.45
C PRO A 316 10.43 -18.11 -21.26
N SER A 317 11.29 -17.08 -21.14
CA SER A 317 12.19 -16.92 -19.98
C SER A 317 11.44 -16.63 -18.67
N LYS A 318 10.17 -16.21 -18.77
CA LYS A 318 9.32 -15.84 -17.64
C LYS A 318 8.13 -16.80 -17.51
N PRO A 319 7.65 -17.02 -16.28
CA PRO A 319 6.39 -17.73 -16.07
C PRO A 319 5.21 -16.87 -16.56
N VAL A 320 4.07 -17.51 -16.81
CA VAL A 320 2.82 -16.82 -17.10
C VAL A 320 2.46 -15.87 -15.94
N ALA A 321 2.07 -14.64 -16.26
CA ALA A 321 1.59 -13.73 -15.23
C ALA A 321 0.22 -14.17 -14.72
N HIS A 322 -0.03 -14.08 -13.40
CA HIS A 322 -1.33 -14.43 -12.84
C HIS A 322 -2.47 -13.62 -13.46
N GLY A 323 -2.24 -12.35 -13.83
CA GLY A 323 -3.20 -11.51 -14.55
C GLY A 323 -3.61 -12.08 -15.90
N THR A 324 -2.67 -12.72 -16.62
CA THR A 324 -2.96 -13.41 -17.88
C THR A 324 -3.92 -14.58 -17.67
N LEU A 325 -3.80 -15.31 -16.56
CA LEU A 325 -4.75 -16.39 -16.22
C LEU A 325 -6.15 -15.85 -15.87
N TYR A 326 -6.26 -14.67 -15.25
CA TYR A 326 -7.56 -14.00 -15.06
C TYR A 326 -8.17 -13.58 -16.40
N SER A 327 -7.40 -12.96 -17.29
CA SER A 327 -7.87 -12.61 -18.64
C SER A 327 -8.25 -13.84 -19.47
N PHE A 328 -7.51 -14.94 -19.30
CA PHE A 328 -7.88 -16.22 -19.89
C PHE A 328 -9.24 -16.70 -19.39
N MET A 329 -9.46 -16.76 -18.07
CA MET A 329 -10.76 -17.15 -17.50
C MET A 329 -11.90 -16.23 -17.90
N TRP A 330 -11.64 -14.93 -18.10
CA TRP A 330 -12.64 -14.00 -18.63
C TRP A 330 -13.07 -14.40 -20.04
N ARG A 331 -12.12 -14.65 -20.96
CA ARG A 331 -12.45 -15.10 -22.33
C ARG A 331 -13.20 -16.43 -22.36
N VAL A 332 -12.90 -17.35 -21.44
CA VAL A 332 -13.64 -18.63 -21.32
C VAL A 332 -15.11 -18.40 -20.97
N ARG A 333 -15.42 -17.39 -20.14
CA ARG A 333 -16.81 -17.02 -19.81
C ARG A 333 -17.53 -16.35 -20.97
N GLU A 334 -16.86 -15.45 -21.70
CA GLU A 334 -17.46 -14.79 -22.87
C GLU A 334 -17.88 -15.78 -23.95
N ARG A 335 -17.19 -16.93 -24.02
CA ARG A 335 -17.57 -18.05 -24.89
C ARG A 335 -18.74 -18.89 -24.37
N GLY A 336 -19.26 -18.63 -23.17
CA GLY A 336 -20.35 -19.40 -22.58
C GLY A 336 -19.97 -20.80 -22.09
N VAL A 337 -18.66 -21.11 -21.99
CA VAL A 337 -18.19 -22.43 -21.51
C VAL A 337 -18.63 -22.66 -20.06
N ILE A 338 -18.60 -21.62 -19.24
CA ILE A 338 -18.96 -21.63 -17.83
C ILE A 338 -19.65 -20.32 -17.42
N PRO A 339 -20.51 -20.33 -16.39
CA PRO A 339 -21.01 -19.10 -15.78
C PRO A 339 -19.91 -18.31 -15.07
N ASP A 340 -20.23 -17.10 -14.60
CA ASP A 340 -19.25 -16.20 -14.01
C ASP A 340 -18.41 -16.82 -12.87
N VAL A 341 -17.11 -16.98 -13.11
CA VAL A 341 -16.14 -17.56 -12.17
C VAL A 341 -14.69 -17.10 -12.40
N THR A 342 -14.04 -16.57 -11.37
CA THR A 342 -12.62 -16.15 -11.42
C THR A 342 -11.68 -17.26 -10.94
N ASN A 343 -10.37 -17.12 -11.20
CA ASN A 343 -9.35 -18.01 -10.62
C ASN A 343 -9.41 -18.03 -9.08
N ARG A 344 -9.80 -16.92 -8.45
CA ARG A 344 -10.01 -16.87 -7.00
C ARG A 344 -11.20 -17.72 -6.56
N ASP A 345 -12.25 -17.78 -7.37
CA ASP A 345 -13.41 -18.61 -7.10
C ASP A 345 -13.10 -20.10 -7.30
N LEU A 346 -12.15 -20.47 -8.18
CA LEU A 346 -11.66 -21.85 -8.28
C LEU A 346 -11.01 -22.33 -6.96
N ARG A 347 -10.26 -21.44 -6.30
CA ARG A 347 -9.72 -21.73 -4.97
C ARG A 347 -10.81 -21.89 -3.89
N ARG A 348 -11.88 -21.09 -3.95
CA ARG A 348 -13.07 -21.24 -3.07
C ARG A 348 -13.84 -22.53 -3.38
N THR A 349 -13.93 -22.87 -4.65
CA THR A 349 -14.55 -24.09 -5.17
C THR A 349 -13.82 -25.31 -4.61
N TRP A 350 -12.49 -25.36 -4.71
CA TRP A 350 -11.72 -26.43 -4.09
C TRP A 350 -12.00 -26.54 -2.59
N LYS A 351 -12.01 -25.42 -1.86
CA LYS A 351 -12.28 -25.43 -0.41
C LYS A 351 -13.67 -25.99 -0.08
N THR A 352 -14.67 -25.64 -0.88
CA THR A 352 -16.05 -26.07 -0.70
C THR A 352 -16.21 -27.57 -1.02
N LEU A 353 -15.74 -27.99 -2.19
CA LEU A 353 -15.81 -29.38 -2.64
C LEU A 353 -14.93 -30.32 -1.79
N ALA A 354 -13.75 -29.89 -1.34
CA ALA A 354 -12.94 -30.65 -0.39
C ALA A 354 -13.65 -30.83 0.96
N GLY A 355 -14.46 -29.84 1.37
CA GLY A 355 -15.33 -29.98 2.55
C GLY A 355 -16.37 -31.07 2.34
N LYS A 356 -17.02 -31.09 1.17
CA LYS A 356 -17.96 -32.14 0.77
C LYS A 356 -17.30 -33.51 0.66
N ALA A 357 -16.02 -33.57 0.27
CA ALA A 357 -15.20 -34.77 0.27
C ALA A 357 -14.79 -35.27 1.68
N GLY A 358 -15.20 -34.57 2.75
CA GLY A 358 -14.89 -34.94 4.12
C GLY A 358 -13.49 -34.51 4.59
N VAL A 359 -12.87 -33.53 3.94
CA VAL A 359 -11.63 -32.91 4.45
C VAL A 359 -12.00 -31.86 5.50
N SER A 360 -11.44 -32.00 6.71
CA SER A 360 -11.75 -31.10 7.82
C SER A 360 -11.42 -29.64 7.49
N LYS A 361 -12.09 -28.70 8.16
CA LYS A 361 -11.82 -27.26 7.97
C LYS A 361 -10.34 -26.94 8.24
N GLU A 362 -9.79 -27.49 9.31
CA GLU A 362 -8.39 -27.29 9.70
C GLU A 362 -7.42 -27.74 8.60
N ILE A 363 -7.58 -28.95 8.08
CA ILE A 363 -6.69 -29.47 7.03
C ILE A 363 -6.87 -28.69 5.72
N ARG A 364 -8.08 -28.26 5.37
CA ARG A 364 -8.30 -27.36 4.22
C ARG A 364 -7.58 -26.03 4.39
N ASP A 365 -7.64 -25.43 5.57
CA ASP A 365 -6.96 -24.16 5.86
C ASP A 365 -5.43 -24.32 5.86
N ARG A 366 -4.89 -25.43 6.37
CA ARG A 366 -3.45 -25.77 6.30
C ARG A 366 -3.00 -26.05 4.86
N LEU A 367 -3.77 -26.80 4.07
CA LEU A 367 -3.48 -27.05 2.65
C LEU A 367 -3.50 -25.77 1.83
N GLN A 368 -4.34 -24.79 2.19
CA GLN A 368 -4.40 -23.49 1.53
C GLN A 368 -3.45 -22.45 2.15
N ASN A 369 -2.64 -22.78 3.16
CA ASN A 369 -1.79 -21.81 3.86
C ASN A 369 -2.59 -20.56 4.30
N HIS A 370 -3.75 -20.79 4.90
CA HIS A 370 -4.53 -19.75 5.57
C HIS A 370 -3.98 -19.53 6.98
N THR A 371 -3.85 -18.26 7.38
CA THR A 371 -3.39 -17.91 8.72
C THR A 371 -4.45 -18.36 9.74
N LEU A 372 -4.14 -19.40 10.51
CA LEU A 372 -4.91 -19.76 11.69
C LEU A 372 -4.88 -18.55 12.65
N GLN A 373 -6.06 -18.12 13.11
CA GLN A 373 -6.19 -16.86 13.85
C GLN A 373 -5.67 -16.95 15.30
N ASP A 374 -5.49 -18.16 15.82
CA ASP A 374 -5.03 -18.41 17.18
C ASP A 374 -3.54 -18.05 17.37
N VAL A 375 -3.25 -17.33 18.46
CA VAL A 375 -1.91 -16.92 18.88
C VAL A 375 -1.00 -18.13 19.10
N SER A 376 -1.53 -19.25 19.59
CA SER A 376 -0.79 -20.51 19.79
C SER A 376 -0.22 -21.05 18.46
N SER A 377 -1.07 -21.10 17.42
CA SER A 377 -0.69 -21.53 16.07
C SER A 377 0.29 -20.59 15.35
N LYS A 378 0.45 -19.35 15.83
CA LYS A 378 1.39 -18.36 15.26
C LYS A 378 2.79 -18.46 15.84
N SER A 379 2.96 -18.97 17.07
CA SER A 379 4.23 -18.92 17.81
C SER A 379 4.79 -20.28 18.24
N TYR A 380 3.97 -21.35 18.35
CA TYR A 380 4.40 -22.62 18.95
C TYR A 380 4.27 -23.85 18.04
N ASP A 381 3.31 -23.87 17.12
CA ASP A 381 3.06 -25.03 16.25
C ASP A 381 4.08 -25.12 15.11
N ARG A 382 5.16 -25.88 15.32
CA ARG A 382 6.21 -26.18 14.32
C ARG A 382 5.93 -27.45 13.50
N TRP A 383 4.86 -28.18 13.81
CA TRP A 383 4.50 -29.40 13.07
C TRP A 383 4.04 -29.05 11.65
N ASN A 384 4.49 -29.82 10.64
CA ASN A 384 4.19 -29.52 9.23
C ASN A 384 2.84 -30.10 8.75
N TYR A 385 2.23 -30.98 9.57
CA TYR A 385 0.99 -31.71 9.32
C TYR A 385 0.99 -32.50 8.01
N MET A 386 2.16 -32.94 7.53
CA MET A 386 2.23 -33.65 6.26
C MET A 386 1.44 -34.97 6.25
N PRO A 387 1.47 -35.81 7.31
CA PRO A 387 0.63 -37.00 7.37
C PRO A 387 -0.87 -36.70 7.24
N GLU A 388 -1.35 -35.68 7.94
CA GLU A 388 -2.75 -35.27 7.97
C GLU A 388 -3.16 -34.58 6.66
N LYS A 389 -2.25 -33.79 6.07
CA LYS A 389 -2.40 -33.24 4.72
C LYS A 389 -2.49 -34.35 3.68
N ARG A 390 -1.65 -35.40 3.76
CA ARG A 390 -1.70 -36.57 2.86
C ARG A 390 -3.02 -37.32 3.01
N ALA A 391 -3.48 -37.55 4.24
CA ALA A 391 -4.78 -38.17 4.49
C ALA A 391 -5.94 -37.34 3.92
N GLY A 392 -5.93 -36.03 4.13
CA GLY A 392 -6.92 -35.10 3.57
C GLY A 392 -6.88 -35.06 2.05
N MET A 393 -5.69 -35.00 1.45
CA MET A 393 -5.51 -34.99 0.00
C MET A 393 -5.92 -36.31 -0.63
N LYS A 394 -5.72 -37.45 0.05
CA LYS A 394 -6.22 -38.77 -0.40
C LYS A 394 -7.76 -38.81 -0.48
N ARG A 395 -8.46 -38.17 0.48
CA ARG A 395 -9.93 -38.04 0.43
C ARG A 395 -10.36 -37.16 -0.74
N TRP A 396 -9.69 -36.03 -0.93
CA TRP A 396 -9.92 -35.15 -2.07
C TRP A 396 -9.68 -35.85 -3.41
N ASP A 397 -8.58 -36.59 -3.52
CA ASP A 397 -8.18 -37.34 -4.70
C ASP A 397 -9.25 -38.37 -5.12
N LYS A 398 -9.71 -39.20 -4.17
CA LYS A 398 -10.81 -40.14 -4.41
C LYS A 398 -12.08 -39.42 -4.89
N PHE A 399 -12.43 -38.29 -4.27
CA PHE A 399 -13.62 -37.52 -4.61
C PHE A 399 -13.53 -36.89 -6.00
N VAL A 400 -12.43 -36.20 -6.32
CA VAL A 400 -12.28 -35.48 -7.60
C VAL A 400 -12.13 -36.47 -8.76
N THR A 401 -11.46 -37.59 -8.56
CA THR A 401 -11.36 -38.67 -9.55
C THR A 401 -12.73 -39.25 -9.87
N ALA A 402 -13.53 -39.58 -8.84
CA ALA A 402 -14.89 -40.05 -9.04
C ALA A 402 -15.78 -38.98 -9.72
N LEU A 403 -15.64 -37.72 -9.30
CA LEU A 403 -16.39 -36.60 -9.87
C LEU A 403 -16.11 -36.42 -11.37
N LEU A 404 -14.85 -36.50 -11.78
CA LEU A 404 -14.44 -36.36 -13.18
C LEU A 404 -14.81 -37.58 -14.04
N ALA A 405 -15.00 -38.76 -13.43
CA ALA A 405 -15.45 -39.97 -14.11
C ALA A 405 -16.97 -40.01 -14.40
N ARG A 406 -17.80 -39.32 -13.59
CA ARG A 406 -19.28 -39.38 -13.65
C ARG A 406 -19.91 -39.01 -15.00
N LYS A 407 -19.19 -38.36 -15.91
CA LYS A 407 -19.74 -37.87 -17.19
C LYS A 407 -19.45 -38.75 -18.41
N ALA A 408 -18.75 -39.87 -18.26
CA ALA A 408 -18.66 -40.88 -19.33
C ALA A 408 -20.02 -41.56 -19.63
N LEU A 409 -21.00 -41.46 -18.71
CA LEU A 409 -22.26 -42.20 -18.77
C LEU A 409 -23.49 -41.40 -19.29
N ARG A 410 -23.37 -40.12 -19.61
CA ARG A 410 -24.52 -39.28 -20.04
C ARG A 410 -24.42 -38.71 -21.47
N LEU A 411 -23.44 -39.16 -22.24
CA LEU A 411 -23.30 -38.84 -23.67
C LEU A 411 -23.66 -40.04 -24.59
N ALA A 412 -24.19 -41.12 -24.01
CA ALA A 412 -24.77 -42.25 -24.73
C ALA A 412 -26.24 -42.40 -24.30
N ALA A 413 -27.11 -41.55 -24.84
CA ALA A 413 -28.55 -41.72 -24.88
C ALA A 413 -29.12 -40.83 -25.99
#